data_AF-A0AAV8QEI5-F1
#
_entry.id   AF-A0AAV8QEI5-F1
#
_cell.length_a   1.000
_cell.length_b   1.000
_cell.length_c   1.000
_cell.angle_alpha   90.00
_cell.angle_beta   90.00
_cell.angle_gamma   90.00
#
_symmetry.space_group_name_H-M   'P 1'
#
loop_
_entity.id
_entity.type
_entity.pdbx_description
1 polymer ?
#
loop_
_entity_poly.entity_id
_entity_poly.type
_entity_poly.pdbx_seq_one_letter_code
_entity_poly.pdbx_strand_id
1 'polypeptide(L)'
;MAAYTTTPDYRIPLTVLGVEQARDAGERICQVVSEGGRAAGWKVYFYVSPYERTRSTLREMGRAFPPKRIIGVREECRIREQDFGNFQVEERMKAIKETRERFGRFFFRFPEGESAADVFDRVTSFMESLWRDIDMRRLEQEDNTNVNLVIVSHGLTSRVFLMKWFKWTVDEFERLNNPRNCEIRVMQLGPGGDYSLAIHHQPEELQRWGLSPEMIADQQWRATAVRGSWYDSCPWHLDNFFHHLKDSSEDDESSAAARDACGVAVSESMESCLWSLGVSESMETYPSSSGTPSETSGADILSHPPRCFGSPPRGIYGRYLCVGTPEEAATETVAPSHEHVSD
;
A
#
# COMPACT_ATOMS: atom_id res chain seq x y z
N MET A 1 12.50 22.31 -24.82
CA MET A 1 12.63 20.91 -25.29
C MET A 1 12.14 20.01 -24.17
N ALA A 2 11.19 19.13 -24.43
CA ALA A 2 10.65 18.23 -23.41
C ALA A 2 11.77 17.32 -22.87
N ALA A 3 12.08 17.41 -21.58
CA ALA A 3 13.22 16.73 -20.95
C ALA A 3 13.25 15.21 -21.22
N TYR A 4 12.06 14.60 -21.33
CA TYR A 4 11.81 13.20 -21.62
C TYR A 4 12.24 12.71 -23.02
N THR A 5 12.61 13.62 -23.93
CA THR A 5 13.06 13.26 -25.29
C THR A 5 14.56 12.94 -25.35
N THR A 6 15.36 13.50 -24.43
CA THR A 6 16.83 13.41 -24.44
C THR A 6 17.42 12.84 -23.16
N THR A 7 16.64 12.85 -22.06
CA THR A 7 17.04 12.34 -20.75
C THR A 7 16.15 11.14 -20.39
N PRO A 8 16.72 9.98 -20.03
CA PRO A 8 15.94 8.85 -19.51
C PRO A 8 15.15 9.26 -18.27
N ASP A 9 13.90 8.77 -18.13
CA ASP A 9 12.98 9.21 -17.06
C ASP A 9 13.62 9.18 -15.65
N TYR A 10 14.32 8.09 -15.33
CA TYR A 10 14.95 7.91 -14.02
C TYR A 10 16.04 8.93 -13.69
N ARG A 11 16.59 9.66 -14.68
CA ARG A 11 17.63 10.68 -14.50
C ARG A 11 17.10 12.10 -14.42
N ILE A 12 15.80 12.30 -14.60
CA ILE A 12 15.22 13.64 -14.61
C ILE A 12 15.36 14.27 -13.21
N PRO A 13 16.02 15.44 -13.09
CA PRO A 13 16.22 16.10 -11.81
C PRO A 13 14.98 16.92 -11.39
N LEU A 14 15.01 17.44 -10.16
CA LEU A 14 14.01 18.42 -9.72
C LEU A 14 14.21 19.77 -10.42
N THR A 15 13.10 20.48 -10.60
CA THR A 15 13.10 21.91 -10.91
C THR A 15 13.42 22.73 -9.65
N VAL A 16 13.67 24.04 -9.82
CA VAL A 16 13.88 24.97 -8.69
C VAL A 16 12.64 24.98 -7.76
N LEU A 17 11.44 25.07 -8.33
CA LEU A 17 10.19 24.96 -7.59
C LEU A 17 10.07 23.60 -6.87
N GLY A 18 10.48 22.50 -7.52
CA GLY A 18 10.48 21.17 -6.91
C GLY A 18 11.42 21.05 -5.70
N VAL A 19 12.54 21.78 -5.70
CA VAL A 19 13.45 21.87 -4.55
C VAL A 19 12.77 22.59 -3.38
N GLU A 20 12.10 23.71 -3.63
CA GLU A 20 11.36 24.45 -2.59
C GLU A 20 10.23 23.59 -2.00
N GLN A 21 9.43 22.97 -2.86
CA GLN A 21 8.36 22.04 -2.45
C GLN A 21 8.87 20.89 -1.57
N ALA A 22 10.06 20.36 -1.88
CA ALA A 22 10.67 19.28 -1.11
C ALA A 22 11.12 19.74 0.29
N ARG A 23 11.61 20.98 0.43
CA ARG A 23 11.95 21.57 1.74
C ARG A 23 10.70 21.76 2.60
N ASP A 24 9.66 22.37 2.02
CA ASP A 24 8.38 22.59 2.70
C ASP A 24 7.72 21.26 3.12
N ALA A 25 7.86 20.23 2.30
CA ALA A 25 7.44 18.89 2.68
C ALA A 25 8.22 18.39 3.89
N GLY A 26 9.55 18.50 3.90
CA GLY A 26 10.36 18.06 5.04
C GLY A 26 9.99 18.74 6.35
N GLU A 27 9.71 20.04 6.35
CA GLU A 27 9.27 20.76 7.54
C GLU A 27 7.92 20.24 8.05
N ARG A 28 6.92 20.09 7.16
CA ARG A 28 5.61 19.55 7.52
C ARG A 28 5.70 18.13 8.09
N ILE A 29 6.56 17.29 7.51
CA ILE A 29 6.75 15.90 7.98
C ILE A 29 7.42 15.90 9.35
N CYS A 30 8.44 16.73 9.54
CA CYS A 30 9.11 16.90 10.83
C CYS A 30 8.11 17.33 11.91
N GLN A 31 7.20 18.26 11.59
CA GLN A 31 6.11 18.66 12.50
C GLN A 31 5.18 17.49 12.84
N VAL A 32 4.79 16.67 11.86
CA VAL A 32 3.96 15.49 12.07
C VAL A 32 4.67 14.50 13.00
N VAL A 33 5.87 14.02 12.66
CA VAL A 33 6.56 12.96 13.43
C VAL A 33 7.03 13.40 14.81
N SER A 34 7.25 14.70 15.01
CA SER A 34 7.59 15.28 16.31
C SER A 34 6.36 15.66 17.14
N GLU A 35 5.14 15.53 16.60
CA GLU A 35 3.89 16.02 17.18
C GLU A 35 3.93 17.50 17.58
N GLY A 36 4.57 18.31 16.73
CA GLY A 36 4.85 19.73 17.03
C GLY A 36 5.88 19.91 18.15
N GLY A 37 6.85 18.99 18.26
CA GLY A 37 7.90 18.99 19.29
C GLY A 37 7.52 18.33 20.62
N ARG A 38 6.28 17.83 20.76
CA ARG A 38 5.80 17.19 22.00
C ARG A 38 6.28 15.75 22.15
N ALA A 39 6.49 15.04 21.05
CA ALA A 39 6.95 13.66 21.10
C ALA A 39 8.43 13.60 21.49
N ALA A 40 8.74 12.86 22.56
CA ALA A 40 10.10 12.43 22.85
C ALA A 40 10.44 11.18 22.03
N GLY A 41 11.73 10.87 21.84
CA GLY A 41 12.15 9.57 21.30
C GLY A 41 11.76 9.23 19.85
N TRP A 42 11.12 10.12 19.09
CA TRP A 42 10.79 9.86 17.68
C TRP A 42 12.05 9.66 16.83
N LYS A 43 11.95 8.75 15.87
CA LYS A 43 12.97 8.43 14.87
C LYS A 43 12.32 8.32 13.50
N VAL A 44 13.10 8.50 12.43
CA VAL A 44 12.63 8.37 11.05
C VAL A 44 13.55 7.45 10.26
N TYR A 45 12.94 6.54 9.50
CA TYR A 45 13.60 5.72 8.51
C TYR A 45 12.99 6.02 7.13
N PHE A 46 13.85 6.23 6.13
CA PHE A 46 13.39 6.57 4.78
C PHE A 46 13.51 5.39 3.82
N TYR A 47 12.46 5.16 3.04
CA TYR A 47 12.52 4.41 1.79
C TYR A 47 12.43 5.40 0.63
N VAL A 48 13.25 5.23 -0.39
CA VAL A 48 13.28 6.14 -1.54
C VAL A 48 13.42 5.37 -2.83
N SER A 49 12.64 5.75 -3.85
CA SER A 49 12.84 5.23 -5.20
C SER A 49 14.23 5.62 -5.74
N PRO A 50 14.86 4.77 -6.58
CA PRO A 50 16.18 5.05 -7.14
C PRO A 50 16.23 6.23 -8.13
N TYR A 51 15.10 6.82 -8.49
CA TYR A 51 15.05 7.90 -9.48
C TYR A 51 15.68 9.19 -8.94
N GLU A 52 16.30 9.97 -9.81
CA GLU A 52 17.04 11.16 -9.41
C GLU A 52 16.12 12.21 -8.77
N ARG A 53 14.89 12.39 -9.28
CA ARG A 53 13.87 13.25 -8.66
C ARG A 53 13.55 12.84 -7.22
N THR A 54 13.32 11.56 -6.93
CA THR A 54 12.99 11.08 -5.58
C THR A 54 14.18 11.19 -4.64
N ARG A 55 15.40 10.90 -5.11
CA ARG A 55 16.64 11.06 -4.33
C ARG A 55 16.92 12.53 -4.02
N SER A 56 16.69 13.42 -4.97
CA SER A 56 16.80 14.87 -4.78
C SER A 56 15.74 15.40 -3.80
N THR A 57 14.48 14.93 -3.89
CA THR A 57 13.43 15.27 -2.93
C THR A 57 13.83 14.86 -1.52
N LEU A 58 14.33 13.64 -1.34
CA LEU A 58 14.80 13.16 -0.04
C LEU A 58 15.95 14.02 0.50
N ARG A 59 16.92 14.41 -0.34
CA ARG A 59 18.04 15.26 0.08
C ARG A 59 17.58 16.60 0.65
N GLU A 60 16.62 17.24 -0.01
CA GLU A 60 16.11 18.56 0.42
C GLU A 60 15.18 18.45 1.62
N MET A 61 14.28 17.46 1.63
CA MET A 61 13.44 17.13 2.79
C MET A 61 14.26 16.79 4.04
N GLY A 62 15.34 16.02 3.87
CA GLY A 62 16.20 15.54 4.96
C GLY A 62 16.80 16.67 5.79
N ARG A 63 16.91 17.88 5.24
CA ARG A 63 17.43 19.08 5.93
C ARG A 63 16.57 19.50 7.12
N ALA A 64 15.28 19.18 7.11
CA ALA A 64 14.36 19.51 8.21
C ALA A 64 14.54 18.60 9.44
N PHE A 65 15.30 17.50 9.32
CA PHE A 65 15.45 16.50 10.38
C PHE A 65 16.81 16.62 11.07
N PRO A 66 16.87 16.67 12.42
CA PRO A 66 18.13 16.55 13.12
C PRO A 66 18.80 15.21 12.81
N PRO A 67 20.12 15.15 12.51
CA PRO A 67 20.79 13.90 12.11
C PRO A 67 20.57 12.73 13.09
N LYS A 68 20.55 13.00 14.40
CA LYS A 68 20.29 12.00 15.45
C LYS A 68 18.90 11.35 15.41
N ARG A 69 17.96 11.95 14.67
CA ARG A 69 16.59 11.45 14.50
C ARG A 69 16.46 10.55 13.26
N ILE A 70 17.40 10.61 12.33
CA ILE A 70 17.42 9.76 11.14
C ILE A 70 18.16 8.47 11.48
N ILE A 71 17.46 7.33 11.44
CA ILE A 71 18.04 6.02 11.78
C ILE A 71 18.49 5.23 10.56
N GLY A 72 18.03 5.61 9.37
CA GLY A 72 18.48 4.99 8.13
C GLY A 72 17.73 5.47 6.90
N VAL A 73 18.32 5.13 5.75
CA VAL A 73 17.75 5.33 4.42
C VAL A 73 18.00 4.06 3.63
N ARG A 74 16.98 3.56 2.92
CA ARG A 74 17.10 2.47 1.96
C ARG A 74 16.55 2.89 0.60
N GLU A 75 17.37 2.75 -0.42
CA GLU A 75 16.89 2.83 -1.80
C GLU A 75 16.12 1.55 -2.13
N GLU A 76 14.94 1.68 -2.72
CA GLU A 76 14.04 0.58 -3.03
C GLU A 76 13.55 0.67 -4.49
N CYS A 77 14.01 -0.28 -5.31
CA CYS A 77 13.70 -0.29 -6.74
C CYS A 77 12.22 -0.62 -7.02
N ARG A 78 11.55 -1.36 -6.13
CA ARG A 78 10.13 -1.75 -6.31
C ARG A 78 9.15 -0.60 -6.14
N ILE A 79 9.57 0.55 -5.61
CA ILE A 79 8.75 1.76 -5.45
C ILE A 79 9.06 2.87 -6.48
N ARG A 80 9.67 2.51 -7.61
CA ARG A 80 9.86 3.40 -8.79
C ARG A 80 8.56 3.69 -9.54
N GLU A 81 8.52 4.71 -10.38
CA GLU A 81 7.31 5.02 -11.17
C GLU A 81 6.98 3.91 -12.17
N GLN A 82 5.72 3.86 -12.63
CA GLN A 82 5.30 3.04 -13.77
C GLN A 82 6.19 3.29 -14.99
N ASP A 83 6.70 2.22 -15.58
CA ASP A 83 7.42 2.32 -16.84
C ASP A 83 6.43 2.57 -18.00
N PHE A 84 6.71 3.58 -18.82
CA PHE A 84 5.93 3.91 -20.02
C PHE A 84 6.64 3.47 -21.32
N GLY A 85 7.75 2.73 -21.22
CA GLY A 85 8.61 2.33 -22.33
C GLY A 85 9.83 3.25 -22.51
N ASN A 86 10.75 2.84 -23.40
CA ASN A 86 12.08 3.43 -23.52
C ASN A 86 12.11 4.91 -23.97
N PHE A 87 11.19 5.31 -24.87
CA PHE A 87 11.11 6.69 -25.38
C PHE A 87 9.65 7.16 -25.50
N GLN A 88 9.35 8.28 -24.85
CA GLN A 88 8.03 8.89 -24.82
C GLN A 88 7.89 9.93 -25.93
N VAL A 89 7.59 9.49 -27.15
CA VAL A 89 7.24 10.41 -28.26
C VAL A 89 5.89 11.04 -27.97
N GLU A 90 5.84 12.37 -27.84
CA GLU A 90 4.69 13.12 -27.32
C GLU A 90 3.37 12.84 -28.06
N GLU A 91 3.39 12.82 -29.39
CA GLU A 91 2.21 12.51 -30.21
C GLU A 91 1.70 11.08 -30.00
N ARG A 92 2.62 10.11 -29.90
CA ARG A 92 2.29 8.71 -29.61
C ARG A 92 1.73 8.58 -28.19
N MET A 93 2.29 9.30 -27.22
CA MET A 93 1.84 9.32 -25.83
C MET A 93 0.43 9.90 -25.71
N LYS A 94 0.07 10.91 -26.51
CA LYS A 94 -1.28 11.46 -26.51
C LYS A 94 -2.32 10.41 -26.96
N ALA A 95 -2.07 9.74 -28.09
CA ALA A 95 -2.95 8.67 -28.58
C ALA A 95 -3.05 7.48 -27.60
N ILE A 96 -1.94 7.13 -26.95
CA ILE A 96 -1.91 6.07 -25.93
C ILE A 96 -2.73 6.49 -24.70
N LYS A 97 -2.61 7.74 -24.23
CA LYS A 97 -3.40 8.26 -23.09
C LYS A 97 -4.90 8.24 -23.38
N GLU A 98 -5.32 8.65 -24.57
CA GLU A 98 -6.74 8.58 -24.98
C GLU A 98 -7.25 7.14 -25.03
N THR A 99 -6.44 6.20 -25.49
CA THR A 99 -6.78 4.76 -25.50
C THR A 99 -6.89 4.21 -24.08
N ARG A 100 -5.98 4.61 -23.19
CA ARG A 100 -5.98 4.22 -21.77
C ARG A 100 -7.24 4.65 -21.05
N GLU A 101 -7.73 5.87 -21.30
CA GLU A 101 -8.96 6.38 -20.71
C GLU A 101 -10.18 5.54 -21.08
N ARG A 102 -10.21 4.97 -22.31
CA ARG A 102 -11.30 4.10 -22.78
C ARG A 102 -11.19 2.67 -22.25
N PHE A 103 -9.99 2.14 -22.07
CA PHE A 103 -9.77 0.75 -21.66
C PHE A 103 -9.88 0.54 -20.14
N GLY A 104 -9.56 1.57 -19.35
CA GLY A 104 -9.42 1.48 -17.90
C GLY A 104 -7.96 1.62 -17.48
N ARG A 105 -7.71 2.37 -16.41
CA ARG A 105 -6.36 2.81 -16.03
C ARG A 105 -5.54 1.72 -15.38
N PHE A 106 -6.20 0.75 -14.72
CA PHE A 106 -5.51 -0.25 -13.92
C PHE A 106 -4.86 -1.35 -14.76
N PHE A 107 -5.62 -1.93 -15.69
CA PHE A 107 -5.18 -3.05 -16.53
C PHE A 107 -4.51 -2.63 -17.84
N PHE A 108 -4.61 -1.35 -18.23
CA PHE A 108 -3.94 -0.88 -19.43
C PHE A 108 -2.41 -1.00 -19.30
N ARG A 109 -1.81 -1.77 -20.20
CA ARG A 109 -0.36 -1.94 -20.30
C ARG A 109 0.19 -1.06 -21.41
N PHE A 110 1.17 -0.23 -21.07
CA PHE A 110 1.88 0.57 -22.07
C PHE A 110 2.73 -0.34 -22.98
N PRO A 111 2.83 -0.04 -24.29
CA PRO A 111 3.76 -0.76 -25.16
C PRO A 111 5.18 -0.68 -24.61
N GLU A 112 5.84 -1.83 -24.42
CA GLU A 112 7.17 -1.94 -23.80
C GLU A 112 7.26 -1.38 -22.36
N GLY A 113 6.12 -1.12 -21.71
CA GLY A 113 6.04 -0.59 -20.36
C GLY A 113 5.26 -1.50 -19.41
N GLU A 114 4.90 -0.93 -18.26
CA GLU A 114 4.14 -1.59 -17.20
C GLU A 114 2.65 -1.23 -17.29
N SER A 115 1.78 -2.09 -16.76
CA SER A 115 0.42 -1.73 -16.32
C SER A 115 0.41 -1.37 -14.83
N ALA A 116 -0.67 -0.77 -14.33
CA ALA A 116 -0.77 -0.53 -12.87
C ALA A 116 -0.86 -1.85 -12.09
N ALA A 117 -1.39 -2.91 -12.70
CA ALA A 117 -1.35 -4.27 -12.16
C ALA A 117 0.10 -4.80 -12.01
N ASP A 118 0.97 -4.57 -13.00
CA ASP A 118 2.39 -4.94 -12.88
C ASP A 118 3.08 -4.16 -11.74
N VAL A 119 2.71 -2.89 -11.55
CA VAL A 119 3.17 -2.06 -10.42
C VAL A 119 2.66 -2.63 -9.08
N PHE A 120 1.41 -3.11 -9.04
CA PHE A 120 0.80 -3.72 -7.85
C PHE A 120 1.56 -4.95 -7.36
N ASP A 121 2.04 -5.80 -8.27
CA ASP A 121 2.79 -7.00 -7.92
C ASP A 121 4.14 -6.66 -7.28
N ARG A 122 4.91 -5.73 -7.87
CA ARG A 122 6.20 -5.31 -7.29
C ARG A 122 6.04 -4.57 -5.97
N VAL A 123 5.01 -3.74 -5.83
CA VAL A 123 4.68 -3.07 -4.55
C VAL A 123 4.26 -4.08 -3.49
N THR A 124 3.52 -5.13 -3.87
CA THR A 124 3.17 -6.24 -2.95
C THR A 124 4.44 -6.89 -2.38
N SER A 125 5.42 -7.22 -3.22
CA SER A 125 6.69 -7.79 -2.76
C SER A 125 7.47 -6.84 -1.83
N PHE A 126 7.46 -5.53 -2.12
CA PHE A 126 8.04 -4.53 -1.22
C PHE A 126 7.34 -4.54 0.13
N MET A 127 6.01 -4.53 0.15
CA MET A 127 5.23 -4.57 1.39
C MET A 127 5.52 -5.81 2.22
N GLU A 128 5.67 -6.99 1.63
CA GLU A 128 6.07 -8.20 2.36
C GLU A 128 7.45 -8.05 3.03
N SER A 129 8.40 -7.41 2.34
CA SER A 129 9.73 -7.15 2.90
C SER A 129 9.67 -6.15 4.04
N LEU A 130 8.88 -5.08 3.85
CA LEU A 130 8.59 -4.08 4.87
C LEU A 130 7.97 -4.73 6.10
N TRP A 131 6.91 -5.53 5.95
CA TRP A 131 6.27 -6.23 7.06
C TRP A 131 7.23 -7.13 7.84
N ARG A 132 8.14 -7.83 7.16
CA ARG A 132 9.17 -8.63 7.81
C ARG A 132 10.17 -7.77 8.59
N ASP A 133 10.59 -6.64 8.02
CA ASP A 133 11.49 -5.71 8.72
C ASP A 133 10.85 -5.16 10.00
N ILE A 134 9.52 -4.97 10.00
CA ILE A 134 8.71 -4.53 11.13
C ILE A 134 8.54 -5.64 12.17
N ASP A 135 8.08 -6.82 11.76
CA ASP A 135 7.87 -7.98 12.63
C ASP A 135 9.18 -8.37 13.37
N MET A 136 10.31 -8.28 12.67
CA MET A 136 11.62 -8.61 13.24
C MET A 136 12.24 -7.47 14.06
N ARG A 137 11.53 -6.36 14.27
CA ARG A 137 12.01 -5.15 14.99
C ARG A 137 13.37 -4.66 14.47
N ARG A 138 13.67 -4.85 13.18
CA ARG A 138 14.99 -4.52 12.58
C ARG A 138 15.31 -3.03 12.58
N LEU A 139 14.28 -2.20 12.70
CA LEU A 139 14.38 -0.74 12.68
C LEU A 139 14.35 -0.14 14.10
N GLU A 140 14.10 -0.95 15.12
CA GLU A 140 14.07 -0.50 16.51
C GLU A 140 15.48 -0.55 17.09
N GLN A 141 15.94 0.58 17.64
CA GLN A 141 17.27 0.68 18.25
C GLN A 141 17.21 0.57 19.78
N GLU A 142 16.13 1.03 20.39
CA GLU A 142 15.96 1.10 21.85
C GLU A 142 14.47 0.88 22.20
N ASP A 143 14.22 0.28 23.36
CA ASP A 143 12.87 0.19 23.91
C ASP A 143 12.35 1.62 24.14
N ASN A 144 11.11 1.89 23.69
CA ASN A 144 10.44 3.21 23.73
C ASN A 144 10.81 4.22 22.61
N THR A 145 11.44 3.76 21.52
CA THR A 145 11.59 4.60 20.31
C THR A 145 10.36 4.55 19.41
N ASN A 146 9.81 5.72 19.04
CA ASN A 146 8.72 5.79 18.08
C ASN A 146 9.28 5.97 16.66
N VAL A 147 9.44 4.86 15.94
CA VAL A 147 9.97 4.84 14.58
C VAL A 147 8.88 5.18 13.58
N ASN A 148 9.10 6.22 12.75
CA ASN A 148 8.22 6.63 11.67
C ASN A 148 8.86 6.29 10.32
N LEU A 149 8.04 5.85 9.36
CA LEU A 149 8.51 5.43 8.05
C LEU A 149 8.08 6.43 6.99
N VAL A 150 9.05 6.97 6.24
CA VAL A 150 8.78 7.92 5.16
C VAL A 150 9.17 7.29 3.83
N ILE A 151 8.19 7.15 2.94
CA ILE A 151 8.33 6.56 1.61
C ILE A 151 8.26 7.67 0.57
N VAL A 152 9.38 7.91 -0.11
CA VAL A 152 9.49 8.89 -1.20
C VAL A 152 9.38 8.16 -2.53
N SER A 153 8.24 8.34 -3.20
CA SER A 153 7.87 7.58 -4.40
C SER A 153 7.14 8.49 -5.39
N HIS A 154 6.38 7.89 -6.31
CA HIS A 154 5.80 8.56 -7.48
C HIS A 154 4.27 8.43 -7.47
N GLY A 155 3.60 9.14 -8.38
CA GLY A 155 2.16 9.35 -8.31
C GLY A 155 1.35 8.06 -8.39
N LEU A 156 1.59 7.23 -9.42
CA LEU A 156 0.86 5.97 -9.57
C LEU A 156 1.24 4.98 -8.48
N THR A 157 2.53 4.86 -8.22
CA THR A 157 3.07 3.90 -7.24
C THR A 157 2.54 4.16 -5.84
N SER A 158 2.39 5.44 -5.46
CA SER A 158 1.80 5.85 -4.18
C SER A 158 0.35 5.41 -4.04
N ARG A 159 -0.45 5.55 -5.11
CA ARG A 159 -1.84 5.07 -5.13
C ARG A 159 -1.93 3.55 -5.05
N VAL A 160 -1.06 2.85 -5.78
CA VAL A 160 -1.01 1.38 -5.76
C VAL A 160 -0.61 0.88 -4.37
N PHE A 161 0.31 1.56 -3.69
CA PHE A 161 0.64 1.28 -2.29
C PHE A 161 -0.58 1.43 -1.38
N LEU A 162 -1.35 2.52 -1.49
CA LEU A 162 -2.57 2.72 -0.70
C LEU A 162 -3.65 1.68 -1.02
N MET A 163 -3.85 1.36 -2.31
CA MET A 163 -4.77 0.31 -2.74
C MET A 163 -4.41 -1.02 -2.09
N LYS A 164 -3.13 -1.42 -2.16
CA LYS A 164 -2.68 -2.67 -1.56
C LYS A 164 -2.82 -2.66 -0.04
N TRP A 165 -2.53 -1.54 0.61
CA TRP A 165 -2.58 -1.40 2.06
C TRP A 165 -4.01 -1.49 2.60
N PHE A 166 -4.93 -0.74 2.00
CA PHE A 166 -6.32 -0.67 2.43
C PHE A 166 -7.21 -1.72 1.76
N LYS A 167 -6.63 -2.58 0.92
CA LYS A 167 -7.33 -3.65 0.20
C LYS A 167 -8.47 -3.11 -0.67
N TRP A 168 -8.25 -1.93 -1.25
CA TRP A 168 -9.21 -1.32 -2.15
C TRP A 168 -9.31 -2.13 -3.44
N THR A 169 -10.52 -2.22 -3.96
CA THR A 169 -10.86 -2.83 -5.24
C THR A 169 -10.26 -2.05 -6.40
N VAL A 170 -10.27 -2.65 -7.59
CA VAL A 170 -9.83 -1.98 -8.82
C VAL A 170 -10.68 -0.75 -9.08
N ASP A 171 -12.00 -0.85 -8.96
CA ASP A 171 -12.93 0.27 -9.19
C ASP A 171 -12.66 1.44 -8.25
N GLU A 172 -12.37 1.16 -6.97
CA GLU A 172 -11.93 2.17 -5.99
C GLU A 172 -10.61 2.82 -6.40
N PHE A 173 -9.63 2.02 -6.85
CA PHE A 173 -8.36 2.56 -7.33
C PHE A 173 -8.51 3.47 -8.54
N GLU A 174 -9.40 3.14 -9.49
CA GLU A 174 -9.56 3.92 -10.71
C GLU A 174 -10.08 5.34 -10.45
N ARG A 175 -10.84 5.52 -9.36
CA ARG A 175 -11.31 6.84 -8.87
C ARG A 175 -10.21 7.72 -8.30
N LEU A 176 -9.09 7.13 -7.86
CA LEU A 176 -8.04 7.89 -7.18
C LEU A 176 -7.35 8.88 -8.12
N ASN A 177 -7.09 10.06 -7.57
CA ASN A 177 -6.29 11.11 -8.20
C ASN A 177 -4.81 10.94 -7.84
N ASN A 178 -3.92 11.30 -8.79
CA ASN A 178 -2.50 11.34 -8.50
C ASN A 178 -2.24 12.42 -7.42
N PRO A 179 -1.37 12.14 -6.43
CA PRO A 179 -0.91 13.16 -5.50
C PRO A 179 -0.25 14.32 -6.25
N ARG A 180 -0.38 15.54 -5.72
CA ARG A 180 0.42 16.67 -6.20
C ARG A 180 1.90 16.48 -5.84
N ASN A 181 2.75 17.29 -6.46
CA ASN A 181 4.18 17.35 -6.18
C ASN A 181 4.42 17.65 -4.70
N CYS A 182 5.19 16.80 -4.03
CA CYS A 182 5.46 16.86 -2.59
C CYS A 182 4.19 16.89 -1.71
N GLU A 183 3.07 16.34 -2.21
CA GLU A 183 1.89 16.06 -1.39
C GLU A 183 2.20 14.94 -0.40
N ILE A 184 1.72 15.12 0.82
CA ILE A 184 2.00 14.31 1.99
C ILE A 184 0.74 13.54 2.34
N ARG A 185 0.80 12.21 2.31
CA ARG A 185 -0.29 11.34 2.79
C ARG A 185 0.18 10.54 3.99
N VAL A 186 -0.36 10.85 5.17
CA VAL A 186 -0.03 10.25 6.46
C VAL A 186 -1.03 9.16 6.78
N MET A 187 -0.52 7.96 7.06
CA MET A 187 -1.29 6.88 7.65
C MET A 187 -0.80 6.69 9.08
N GLN A 188 -1.72 6.62 10.04
CA GLN A 188 -1.39 6.39 11.44
C GLN A 188 -2.17 5.18 11.97
N LEU A 189 -1.51 4.39 12.82
CA LEU A 189 -2.14 3.29 13.53
C LEU A 189 -3.19 3.85 14.52
N GLY A 190 -4.45 3.48 14.30
CA GLY A 190 -5.56 3.77 15.21
C GLY A 190 -5.56 2.86 16.45
N PRO A 191 -6.42 3.17 17.44
CA PRO A 191 -6.49 2.41 18.69
C PRO A 191 -6.91 0.94 18.50
N GLY A 192 -7.63 0.65 17.41
CA GLY A 192 -8.05 -0.70 17.02
C GLY A 192 -6.93 -1.58 16.45
N GLY A 193 -5.77 -1.00 16.12
CA GLY A 193 -4.66 -1.71 15.49
C GLY A 193 -4.68 -1.69 13.97
N ASP A 194 -5.53 -0.86 13.35
CA ASP A 194 -5.56 -0.62 11.91
C ASP A 194 -5.02 0.77 11.58
N TYR A 195 -4.31 0.88 10.46
CA TYR A 195 -3.88 2.18 9.94
C TYR A 195 -5.06 2.95 9.36
N SER A 196 -5.04 4.27 9.46
CA SER A 196 -6.04 5.16 8.88
C SER A 196 -5.41 6.43 8.33
N LEU A 197 -5.95 6.92 7.22
CA LEU A 197 -5.70 8.25 6.68
C LEU A 197 -6.47 9.35 7.45
N ALA A 198 -7.64 9.03 8.01
CA ALA A 198 -8.56 10.01 8.60
C ALA A 198 -8.07 10.61 9.93
N ILE A 199 -6.93 10.14 10.47
CA ILE A 199 -6.31 10.71 11.67
C ILE A 199 -5.64 12.06 11.35
N HIS A 200 -5.06 12.20 10.15
CA HIS A 200 -4.32 13.41 9.74
C HIS A 200 -4.98 14.17 8.60
N HIS A 201 -5.97 13.56 7.94
CA HIS A 201 -6.60 14.10 6.73
C HIS A 201 -8.09 14.29 6.92
N GLN A 202 -8.59 15.46 6.52
CA GLN A 202 -10.00 15.80 6.62
C GLN A 202 -10.81 15.08 5.52
N PRO A 203 -12.10 14.79 5.75
CA PRO A 203 -12.95 14.11 4.77
C PRO A 203 -12.97 14.78 3.39
N GLU A 204 -12.97 16.12 3.35
CA GLU A 204 -12.97 16.90 2.11
C GLU A 204 -11.65 16.79 1.34
N GLU A 205 -10.55 16.50 2.04
CA GLU A 205 -9.25 16.21 1.42
C GLU A 205 -9.25 14.80 0.83
N LEU A 206 -9.73 13.80 1.58
CA LEU A 206 -9.87 12.43 1.11
C LEU A 206 -10.76 12.34 -0.14
N GLN A 207 -11.88 13.09 -0.16
CA GLN A 207 -12.76 13.17 -1.32
C GLN A 207 -12.05 13.79 -2.53
N ARG A 208 -11.24 14.84 -2.33
CA ARG A 208 -10.41 15.43 -3.41
C ARG A 208 -9.38 14.45 -3.97
N TRP A 209 -8.94 13.48 -3.18
CA TRP A 209 -8.08 12.39 -3.66
C TRP A 209 -8.83 11.29 -4.40
N GLY A 210 -10.16 11.37 -4.48
CA GLY A 210 -11.00 10.42 -5.20
C GLY A 210 -11.55 9.27 -4.34
N LEU A 211 -11.44 9.34 -3.01
CA LEU A 211 -12.06 8.35 -2.14
C LEU A 211 -13.59 8.52 -2.19
N SER A 212 -14.32 7.41 -2.32
CA SER A 212 -15.78 7.41 -2.25
C SER A 212 -16.26 7.61 -0.81
N PRO A 213 -17.54 7.97 -0.59
CA PRO A 213 -18.10 8.10 0.77
C PRO A 213 -17.88 6.85 1.63
N GLU A 214 -17.97 5.66 1.03
CA GLU A 214 -17.76 4.37 1.69
C GLU A 214 -16.31 4.19 2.12
N MET A 215 -15.35 4.53 1.25
CA MET A 215 -13.92 4.49 1.58
C MET A 215 -13.59 5.48 2.70
N ILE A 216 -14.17 6.67 2.68
CA ILE A 216 -13.97 7.68 3.72
C ILE A 216 -14.55 7.19 5.06
N ALA A 217 -15.74 6.61 5.06
CA ALA A 217 -16.35 6.03 6.25
C ALA A 217 -15.48 4.90 6.83
N ASP A 218 -14.92 4.02 6.00
CA ASP A 218 -13.95 3.01 6.42
C ASP A 218 -12.71 3.64 7.08
N GLN A 219 -12.14 4.71 6.50
CA GLN A 219 -11.00 5.39 7.10
C GLN A 219 -11.34 6.03 8.46
N GLN A 220 -12.51 6.68 8.58
CA GLN A 220 -12.98 7.26 9.84
C GLN A 220 -13.22 6.19 10.91
N TRP A 221 -13.78 5.04 10.52
CA TRP A 221 -13.96 3.89 11.40
C TRP A 221 -12.60 3.37 11.89
N ARG A 222 -11.63 3.14 11.00
CA ARG A 222 -10.26 2.72 11.37
C ARG A 222 -9.56 3.68 12.32
N ALA A 223 -9.85 4.98 12.22
CA ALA A 223 -9.26 6.00 13.10
C ALA A 223 -9.76 5.92 14.55
N THR A 224 -10.96 5.38 14.78
CA THR A 224 -11.65 5.42 16.08
C THR A 224 -12.01 4.05 16.66
N ALA A 225 -12.00 2.99 15.84
CA ALA A 225 -12.39 1.64 16.23
C ALA A 225 -11.56 1.11 17.40
N VAL A 226 -12.21 0.34 18.28
CA VAL A 226 -11.58 -0.30 19.43
C VAL A 226 -11.23 -1.74 19.07
N ARG A 227 -10.11 -2.23 19.61
CA ARG A 227 -9.61 -3.57 19.32
C ARG A 227 -10.67 -4.63 19.63
N GLY A 228 -10.98 -5.49 18.66
CA GLY A 228 -11.96 -6.57 18.81
C GLY A 228 -13.36 -6.24 18.24
N SER A 229 -13.65 -5.00 17.84
CA SER A 229 -14.91 -4.63 17.17
C SER A 229 -14.98 -5.06 15.69
N TRP A 230 -14.11 -5.99 15.27
CA TRP A 230 -13.96 -6.39 13.87
C TRP A 230 -15.11 -7.28 13.40
N TYR A 231 -15.77 -8.00 14.31
CA TYR A 231 -16.83 -8.96 13.97
C TYR A 231 -18.23 -8.32 13.86
N ASP A 232 -18.49 -7.23 14.60
CA ASP A 232 -19.85 -6.67 14.71
C ASP A 232 -20.19 -5.65 13.61
N SER A 233 -19.20 -5.17 12.84
CA SER A 233 -19.42 -4.05 11.91
C SER A 233 -18.41 -3.96 10.76
N CYS A 234 -17.75 -5.06 10.35
CA CYS A 234 -16.85 -5.03 9.20
C CYS A 234 -17.64 -5.27 7.90
N PRO A 235 -17.91 -4.25 7.06
CA PRO A 235 -18.82 -4.39 5.93
C PRO A 235 -18.19 -5.01 4.67
N TRP A 236 -16.89 -5.33 4.66
CA TRP A 236 -16.17 -5.50 3.39
C TRP A 236 -15.69 -6.91 3.10
N HIS A 237 -16.58 -7.66 2.46
CA HIS A 237 -16.42 -8.25 1.12
C HIS A 237 -17.61 -9.17 0.82
N LEU A 238 -18.16 -9.81 1.85
CA LEU A 238 -19.33 -10.67 1.72
C LEU A 238 -20.51 -9.93 1.09
N ASP A 239 -20.89 -8.79 1.68
CA ASP A 239 -22.03 -8.03 1.22
C ASP A 239 -21.85 -7.60 -0.24
N ASN A 240 -20.75 -6.93 -0.63
CA ASN A 240 -20.54 -6.49 -2.02
C ASN A 240 -20.68 -7.56 -3.10
N PHE A 241 -20.25 -8.79 -2.84
CA PHE A 241 -20.34 -9.87 -3.81
C PHE A 241 -21.63 -10.69 -3.68
N PHE A 242 -22.21 -10.76 -2.48
CA PHE A 242 -23.33 -11.62 -2.16
C PHE A 242 -24.59 -10.87 -1.69
N HIS A 243 -24.70 -9.55 -1.92
CA HIS A 243 -25.89 -8.74 -1.64
C HIS A 243 -27.19 -9.35 -2.22
N HIS A 244 -27.06 -10.13 -3.28
CA HIS A 244 -28.15 -10.81 -3.97
C HIS A 244 -28.52 -12.17 -3.37
N LEU A 245 -27.65 -12.76 -2.54
CA LEU A 245 -27.92 -13.94 -1.75
C LEU A 245 -28.59 -13.50 -0.45
N LYS A 246 -29.89 -13.19 -0.50
CA LYS A 246 -30.69 -13.12 0.72
C LYS A 246 -30.76 -14.50 1.35
N ASP A 247 -30.54 -14.60 2.66
CA ASP A 247 -30.80 -15.81 3.43
C ASP A 247 -32.24 -16.27 3.16
N SER A 248 -32.37 -17.43 2.50
CA SER A 248 -33.65 -18.13 2.38
C SER A 248 -33.90 -18.97 3.64
N SER A 249 -33.67 -18.41 4.82
CA SER A 249 -33.90 -19.07 6.10
C SER A 249 -35.26 -18.71 6.70
N GLU A 250 -36.29 -18.59 5.85
CA GLU A 250 -37.70 -18.66 6.30
C GLU A 250 -38.31 -20.07 6.13
N ASP A 251 -37.52 -21.08 5.71
CA ASP A 251 -38.04 -22.42 5.37
C ASP A 251 -37.45 -23.59 6.18
N ASP A 252 -37.02 -23.40 7.44
CA ASP A 252 -36.55 -24.54 8.28
C ASP A 252 -37.10 -24.55 9.72
N GLU A 253 -38.32 -24.05 9.95
CA GLU A 253 -39.03 -24.19 11.25
C GLU A 253 -40.24 -25.15 11.24
N SER A 254 -40.42 -26.01 10.22
CA SER A 254 -41.57 -26.94 10.19
C SER A 254 -41.28 -28.40 9.82
N SER A 255 -40.20 -29.01 10.33
CA SER A 255 -40.11 -30.48 10.36
C SER A 255 -39.44 -31.08 11.61
N ALA A 256 -39.64 -30.47 12.78
CA ALA A 256 -39.34 -31.10 14.06
C ALA A 256 -40.40 -32.15 14.45
N ALA A 257 -40.63 -33.17 13.62
CA ALA A 257 -41.42 -34.34 13.99
C ALA A 257 -41.21 -35.51 13.01
N ALA A 258 -40.03 -36.14 13.04
CA ALA A 258 -39.89 -37.60 12.92
C ALA A 258 -38.42 -38.01 12.76
N ARG A 259 -37.91 -38.67 13.80
CA ARG A 259 -36.93 -39.78 13.82
C ARG A 259 -35.81 -39.52 14.80
N ASP A 260 -36.19 -39.65 16.05
CA ASP A 260 -35.33 -40.31 17.02
C ASP A 260 -35.17 -41.79 16.62
N ALA A 261 -34.03 -42.38 16.99
CA ALA A 261 -33.56 -43.75 16.71
C ALA A 261 -32.84 -44.01 15.36
N CYS A 262 -31.55 -43.70 15.32
CA CYS A 262 -30.47 -44.70 15.11
C CYS A 262 -29.11 -44.00 15.22
N GLY A 263 -28.36 -44.28 16.29
CA GLY A 263 -26.97 -43.87 16.38
C GLY A 263 -26.06 -44.90 15.69
N VAL A 264 -25.23 -44.46 14.75
CA VAL A 264 -23.89 -44.97 14.42
C VAL A 264 -23.13 -43.85 13.67
N ALA A 265 -21.82 -43.76 13.93
CA ALA A 265 -20.78 -42.96 13.25
C ALA A 265 -20.93 -42.91 11.71
N VAL A 266 -20.36 -41.95 10.97
CA VAL A 266 -18.92 -41.89 10.65
C VAL A 266 -18.63 -40.55 9.96
N SER A 267 -17.51 -39.96 10.38
CA SER A 267 -16.72 -38.94 9.68
C SER A 267 -16.18 -39.47 8.36
N GLU A 268 -16.51 -38.86 7.23
CA GLU A 268 -15.69 -38.87 5.99
C GLU A 268 -16.46 -38.16 4.86
N SER A 269 -16.08 -36.91 4.54
CA SER A 269 -16.36 -36.29 3.23
C SER A 269 -15.61 -34.95 3.09
N MET A 270 -14.28 -34.95 3.25
CA MET A 270 -13.44 -33.82 2.83
C MET A 270 -12.10 -34.24 2.20
N GLU A 271 -11.96 -35.52 1.86
CA GLU A 271 -10.81 -36.02 1.07
C GLU A 271 -11.17 -36.37 -0.39
N SER A 272 -12.44 -36.22 -0.80
CA SER A 272 -12.89 -36.59 -2.15
C SER A 272 -12.65 -35.52 -3.24
N CYS A 273 -12.20 -34.30 -2.92
CA CYS A 273 -12.04 -33.24 -3.92
C CYS A 273 -10.59 -32.96 -4.38
N LEU A 274 -9.58 -33.64 -3.81
CA LEU A 274 -8.17 -33.37 -4.13
C LEU A 274 -7.52 -34.35 -5.10
N TRP A 275 -8.28 -35.27 -5.71
CA TRP A 275 -7.72 -36.25 -6.67
C TRP A 275 -7.95 -35.94 -8.15
N SER A 276 -8.56 -34.80 -8.52
CA SER A 276 -8.94 -34.56 -9.92
C SER A 276 -7.94 -33.77 -10.76
N LEU A 277 -6.84 -33.24 -10.20
CA LEU A 277 -5.85 -32.48 -10.98
C LEU A 277 -4.43 -32.65 -10.43
N GLY A 278 -3.65 -33.58 -10.99
CA GLY A 278 -2.20 -33.56 -10.76
C GLY A 278 -1.46 -34.86 -11.06
N VAL A 279 -0.98 -34.97 -12.30
CA VAL A 279 0.43 -35.23 -12.64
C VAL A 279 1.25 -35.98 -11.57
N SER A 280 1.66 -37.18 -11.92
CA SER A 280 2.54 -38.08 -11.18
C SER A 280 3.89 -37.44 -10.82
N GLU A 281 4.32 -37.59 -9.57
CA GLU A 281 5.72 -37.43 -9.20
C GLU A 281 6.22 -38.70 -8.49
N SER A 282 7.30 -39.25 -9.03
CA SER A 282 7.99 -40.48 -8.61
C SER A 282 8.76 -40.26 -7.31
N MET A 283 8.51 -41.12 -6.32
CA MET A 283 9.13 -41.10 -5.00
C MET A 283 10.31 -42.09 -4.97
N GLU A 284 11.54 -41.59 -4.87
CA GLU A 284 12.70 -42.40 -4.48
C GLU A 284 12.76 -42.51 -2.94
N THR A 285 12.89 -43.75 -2.46
CA THR A 285 12.96 -44.18 -1.07
C THR A 285 14.39 -44.14 -0.54
N TYR A 286 14.60 -43.84 0.75
CA TYR A 286 15.64 -44.38 1.65
C TYR A 286 15.42 -43.93 3.12
N PRO A 287 16.02 -44.58 4.14
CA PRO A 287 15.24 -45.25 5.18
C PRO A 287 15.34 -44.62 6.58
N SER A 288 14.45 -45.15 7.42
CA SER A 288 14.21 -44.90 8.84
C SER A 288 15.44 -45.01 9.76
N SER A 289 15.52 -44.09 10.73
CA SER A 289 16.26 -44.31 11.97
C SER A 289 15.39 -43.96 13.17
N SER A 290 15.53 -44.81 14.18
CA SER A 290 14.74 -44.98 15.38
C SER A 290 15.08 -43.97 16.49
N GLY A 291 14.05 -43.44 17.15
CA GLY A 291 14.15 -42.77 18.45
C GLY A 291 12.77 -42.62 19.08
N THR A 292 12.52 -43.36 20.16
CA THR A 292 11.31 -43.24 21.00
C THR A 292 11.42 -42.05 21.97
N PRO A 293 10.28 -41.52 22.46
CA PRO A 293 10.12 -40.12 22.86
C PRO A 293 10.37 -39.88 24.35
N SER A 294 10.79 -38.68 24.71
CA SER A 294 10.75 -38.17 26.08
C SER A 294 9.55 -37.25 26.25
N GLU A 295 8.66 -37.63 27.17
CA GLU A 295 7.46 -36.91 27.58
C GLU A 295 7.81 -35.54 28.18
N THR A 296 7.31 -34.47 27.58
CA THR A 296 7.07 -33.20 28.28
C THR A 296 5.70 -32.67 27.89
N SER A 297 5.01 -32.17 28.92
CA SER A 297 3.57 -31.93 29.00
C SER A 297 3.00 -31.11 27.85
N GLY A 298 2.03 -31.68 27.14
CA GLY A 298 1.12 -30.98 26.26
C GLY A 298 0.13 -30.16 27.06
N ALA A 299 0.51 -28.94 27.42
CA ALA A 299 -0.41 -27.93 27.95
C ALA A 299 0.22 -26.53 27.81
N ASP A 300 0.57 -26.07 26.60
CA ASP A 300 0.86 -24.64 26.37
C ASP A 300 0.86 -24.17 24.90
N ILE A 301 0.32 -24.97 23.95
CA ILE A 301 0.32 -24.61 22.51
C ILE A 301 -1.11 -24.42 21.98
N LEU A 302 -1.99 -23.69 22.69
CA LEU A 302 -3.31 -23.31 22.16
C LEU A 302 -3.80 -21.97 22.75
N SER A 303 -2.97 -20.92 22.72
CA SER A 303 -3.40 -19.57 23.14
C SER A 303 -3.35 -18.51 22.05
N HIS A 304 -3.04 -18.87 20.80
CA HIS A 304 -2.95 -17.90 19.71
C HIS A 304 -3.91 -18.29 18.59
N PRO A 305 -4.98 -17.50 18.33
CA PRO A 305 -5.83 -17.74 17.17
C PRO A 305 -5.00 -17.60 15.88
N PRO A 306 -5.32 -18.36 14.82
CA PRO A 306 -4.62 -18.28 13.55
C PRO A 306 -4.65 -16.84 13.02
N ARG A 307 -3.48 -16.32 12.63
CA ARG A 307 -3.35 -14.99 12.02
C ARG A 307 -4.21 -14.95 10.75
N CYS A 308 -5.14 -14.01 10.65
CA CYS A 308 -5.69 -13.62 9.36
C CYS A 308 -4.54 -13.04 8.52
N PHE A 309 -4.24 -13.65 7.37
CA PHE A 309 -3.32 -13.09 6.37
C PHE A 309 -3.78 -11.65 6.04
N GLY A 310 -3.00 -10.65 6.46
CA GLY A 310 -3.25 -9.24 6.16
C GLY A 310 -3.65 -8.34 7.34
N SER A 311 -3.34 -8.71 8.58
CA SER A 311 -3.27 -7.76 9.71
C SER A 311 -1.86 -7.16 9.79
N PRO A 312 -1.68 -5.85 10.01
CA PRO A 312 -0.36 -5.27 10.21
C PRO A 312 0.35 -5.92 11.42
N PRO A 313 1.64 -6.23 11.32
CA PRO A 313 2.43 -6.86 12.36
C PRO A 313 2.55 -6.00 13.61
N ARG A 314 2.61 -6.68 14.76
CA ARG A 314 2.79 -6.05 16.07
C ARG A 314 4.24 -5.60 16.19
N GLY A 315 4.49 -4.30 16.26
CA GLY A 315 5.83 -3.78 16.54
C GLY A 315 6.04 -2.32 16.21
N ILE A 316 5.40 -1.80 15.15
CA ILE A 316 5.56 -0.39 14.78
C ILE A 316 4.27 0.39 15.04
N TYR A 317 4.40 1.38 15.94
CA TYR A 317 3.42 2.43 16.25
C TYR A 317 3.56 3.66 15.32
N GLY A 318 4.37 3.53 14.28
CA GLY A 318 4.87 4.60 13.43
C GLY A 318 3.89 5.10 12.39
N ARG A 319 3.96 6.40 12.08
CA ARG A 319 3.23 6.99 10.96
C ARG A 319 3.93 6.62 9.65
N TYR A 320 3.16 6.18 8.65
CA TYR A 320 3.64 6.06 7.29
C TYR A 320 3.36 7.32 6.54
N LEU A 321 4.35 7.79 5.81
CA LEU A 321 4.16 8.88 4.91
C LEU A 321 4.48 8.51 3.49
N CYS A 322 3.53 8.74 2.59
CA CYS A 322 3.80 8.72 1.16
C CYS A 322 3.97 10.16 0.65
N VAL A 323 5.10 10.43 0.00
CA VAL A 323 5.37 11.72 -0.67
C VAL A 323 5.40 11.49 -2.16
N GLY A 324 4.48 12.14 -2.88
CA GLY A 324 4.50 12.17 -4.35
C GLY A 324 5.59 13.11 -4.88
N THR A 325 6.27 12.75 -5.97
CA THR A 325 7.25 13.64 -6.62
C THR A 325 6.68 14.44 -7.77
N PRO A 326 7.42 15.48 -8.24
CA PRO A 326 7.07 16.20 -9.45
C PRO A 326 6.90 15.31 -10.68
N GLU A 327 5.70 15.31 -11.27
CA GLU A 327 5.42 14.69 -12.58
C GLU A 327 5.67 15.68 -13.74
N GLU A 328 5.95 16.96 -13.46
CA GLU A 328 6.23 17.97 -14.50
C GLU A 328 7.72 18.32 -14.58
N ALA A 329 8.41 17.76 -15.58
CA ALA A 329 9.68 18.30 -16.05
C ALA A 329 9.43 19.35 -17.14
N ALA A 330 9.74 20.60 -16.82
CA ALA A 330 10.11 21.67 -17.75
C ALA A 330 9.15 21.91 -18.94
N THR A 331 7.98 22.49 -18.66
CA THR A 331 7.33 23.44 -19.58
C THR A 331 7.54 24.84 -19.04
N GLU A 332 8.73 25.41 -19.27
CA GLU A 332 8.87 26.87 -19.21
C GLU A 332 7.93 27.45 -20.26
N THR A 333 6.96 28.21 -19.76
CA THR A 333 6.07 29.07 -20.53
C THR A 333 6.92 30.16 -21.19
N VAL A 334 7.25 29.98 -22.47
CA VAL A 334 7.71 31.10 -23.29
C VAL A 334 6.49 31.97 -23.56
N ALA A 335 6.45 33.14 -22.93
CA ALA A 335 5.48 34.19 -23.22
C ALA A 335 5.60 34.61 -24.71
N PRO A 336 4.50 34.92 -25.40
CA PRO A 336 4.55 35.42 -26.76
C PRO A 336 5.04 36.87 -26.74
N SER A 337 6.30 37.11 -27.13
CA SER A 337 6.73 38.44 -27.53
C SER A 337 6.17 38.73 -28.93
N HIS A 338 5.04 39.43 -28.96
CA HIS A 338 4.59 40.18 -30.13
C HIS A 338 5.37 41.50 -30.25
N GLU A 339 5.38 42.03 -31.49
CA GLU A 339 5.95 43.31 -31.98
C GLU A 339 7.38 43.21 -32.55
N HIS A 340 7.72 43.71 -33.75
CA HIS A 340 6.99 44.35 -34.84
C HIS A 340 7.91 44.26 -36.07
N VAL A 341 7.40 43.83 -37.23
CA VAL A 341 8.03 44.11 -38.53
C VAL A 341 7.08 45.08 -39.23
N SER A 342 7.55 46.31 -39.41
CA SER A 342 6.93 47.33 -40.25
C SER A 342 7.67 47.36 -41.58
N ASP A 343 6.89 47.45 -42.67
CA ASP A 343 7.34 47.93 -43.98
C ASP A 343 7.95 49.34 -43.92
#